data_AF-A0A7J6QY87-F1
#
_entry.id   AF-A0A7J6QY87-F1
#
_cell.length_a   1.000
_cell.length_b   1.000
_cell.length_c   1.000
_cell.angle_alpha   90.00
_cell.angle_beta   90.00
_cell.angle_gamma   90.00
#
_symmetry.space_group_name_H-M   'P 1'
#
loop_
_entity.id
_entity.type
_entity.pdbx_description
1 polymer ?
#
loop_
_entity_poly.entity_id
_entity_poly.type
_entity_poly.pdbx_seq_one_letter_code
_entity_poly.pdbx_strand_id
1 'polypeptide(L)'
;MSGGRKSVKRRKVGLAEEDEGLPSAGGQRAGPVSSMTEEGKKRARLSLLQDSIRPSTQRSYSTSVQQYERLFGKLTENSPVSKETIQDYIIWLVDKDSINGDTLKKYVTAVKTVSTIRSGRVLSAEDEKVVERAVEGGCNRLMHRARSVKKAPALAAEAVAGL
;
A
#
# COMPACT_ATOMS: atom_id res chain seq x y z
N MET A 1 -56.41 -23.03 -6.45
CA MET A 1 -55.58 -24.14 -5.93
C MET A 1 -54.82 -23.65 -4.72
N SER A 2 -54.76 -24.50 -3.69
CA SER A 2 -54.59 -24.18 -2.28
C SER A 2 -53.22 -23.63 -1.86
N GLY A 3 -53.25 -22.73 -0.87
CA GLY A 3 -52.10 -22.39 -0.03
C GLY A 3 -51.83 -23.44 1.06
N GLY A 4 -50.75 -23.25 1.81
CA GLY A 4 -50.44 -24.10 2.97
C GLY A 4 -49.23 -23.60 3.76
N ARG A 5 -49.45 -22.65 4.67
CA ARG A 5 -48.58 -22.38 5.82
C ARG A 5 -48.69 -23.55 6.80
N LYS A 6 -47.56 -24.10 7.27
CA LYS A 6 -47.55 -25.01 8.43
C LYS A 6 -46.91 -24.31 9.62
N SER A 7 -47.75 -23.98 10.59
CA SER A 7 -47.39 -23.70 11.98
C SER A 7 -47.63 -24.98 12.77
N VAL A 8 -46.65 -25.50 13.51
CA VAL A 8 -46.92 -26.19 14.79
C VAL A 8 -45.81 -25.88 15.78
N LYS A 9 -46.25 -25.39 16.92
CA LYS A 9 -45.53 -25.03 18.14
C LYS A 9 -45.79 -26.14 19.14
N ARG A 10 -44.79 -26.60 19.91
CA ARG A 10 -44.93 -26.88 21.36
C ARG A 10 -43.59 -27.23 22.03
N ARG A 11 -43.32 -26.48 23.10
CA ARG A 11 -42.32 -26.70 24.15
C ARG A 11 -42.72 -27.93 24.99
N LYS A 12 -41.81 -28.53 25.77
CA LYS A 12 -41.79 -28.49 27.26
C LYS A 12 -40.68 -29.38 27.86
N VAL A 13 -40.02 -28.80 28.88
CA VAL A 13 -39.35 -29.33 30.11
C VAL A 13 -38.19 -30.33 30.09
N GLY A 14 -37.13 -29.89 30.77
CA GLY A 14 -36.25 -30.69 31.65
C GLY A 14 -35.41 -29.71 32.46
N LEU A 15 -35.75 -29.52 33.75
CA LEU A 15 -35.06 -28.65 34.71
C LEU A 15 -34.13 -29.52 35.59
N ALA A 16 -32.98 -28.95 35.95
CA ALA A 16 -32.09 -29.18 37.09
C ALA A 16 -32.07 -30.55 37.81
N GLU A 17 -30.87 -31.10 38.00
CA GLU A 17 -30.38 -31.51 39.33
C GLU A 17 -28.87 -31.19 39.44
N GLU A 18 -28.52 -30.49 40.52
CA GLU A 18 -27.18 -30.27 41.06
C GLU A 18 -26.90 -31.39 42.08
N ASP A 19 -25.70 -31.97 42.12
CA ASP A 19 -25.19 -32.65 43.31
C ASP A 19 -23.65 -32.56 43.38
N GLU A 20 -23.14 -32.29 44.57
CA GLU A 20 -21.80 -31.81 44.90
C GLU A 20 -20.73 -32.91 45.02
N GLY A 21 -19.44 -32.54 44.85
CA GLY A 21 -18.31 -33.39 45.26
C GLY A 21 -16.92 -32.94 44.76
N LEU A 22 -16.32 -31.93 45.41
CA LEU A 22 -14.87 -31.57 45.37
C LEU A 22 -14.00 -32.66 46.08
N PRO A 23 -12.63 -32.68 46.06
CA PRO A 23 -11.66 -31.65 45.65
C PRO A 23 -10.35 -32.11 44.92
N SER A 24 -9.61 -31.11 44.43
CA SER A 24 -8.12 -31.02 44.34
C SER A 24 -7.32 -31.93 43.38
N ALA A 25 -6.70 -31.33 42.35
CA ALA A 25 -5.24 -31.35 42.13
C ALA A 25 -4.89 -30.70 40.77
N GLY A 26 -3.86 -29.87 40.75
CA GLY A 26 -3.19 -29.46 39.51
C GLY A 26 -3.50 -28.04 39.05
N GLY A 27 -3.02 -27.06 39.81
CA GLY A 27 -2.77 -25.75 39.24
C GLY A 27 -1.83 -25.88 38.04
N GLN A 28 -2.37 -25.68 36.84
CA GLN A 28 -1.58 -25.17 35.72
C GLN A 28 -2.09 -23.77 35.47
N ARG A 29 -1.35 -22.82 36.06
CA ARG A 29 -1.31 -21.43 35.61
C ARG A 29 -1.39 -21.45 34.09
N ALA A 30 -2.45 -20.86 33.52
CA ALA A 30 -2.38 -20.39 32.14
C ALA A 30 -1.10 -19.56 32.07
N GLY A 31 -0.10 -20.11 31.36
CA GLY A 31 1.19 -19.48 31.19
C GLY A 31 1.01 -18.06 30.67
N PRO A 32 1.96 -17.15 30.95
CA PRO A 32 1.85 -15.78 30.49
C PRO A 32 1.58 -15.81 28.98
N VAL A 33 0.46 -15.22 28.57
CA VAL A 33 0.24 -14.81 27.18
C VAL A 33 1.52 -14.13 26.75
N SER A 34 2.28 -14.80 25.88
CA SER A 34 3.61 -14.39 25.43
C SER A 34 3.62 -12.88 25.28
N SER A 35 4.37 -12.21 26.16
CA SER A 35 4.65 -10.79 26.09
C SER A 35 5.50 -10.58 24.85
N MET A 36 4.83 -10.59 23.68
CA MET A 36 5.46 -10.42 22.40
C MET A 36 6.19 -9.07 22.46
N THR A 37 7.52 -9.11 22.28
CA THR A 37 8.34 -7.91 22.33
C THR A 37 7.81 -6.89 21.32
N GLU A 38 8.02 -5.60 21.57
CA GLU A 38 7.60 -4.57 20.61
C GLU A 38 8.17 -4.81 19.21
N GLU A 39 9.38 -5.40 19.12
CA GLU A 39 9.97 -5.86 17.86
C GLU A 39 9.21 -7.03 17.22
N GLY A 40 8.73 -7.99 18.02
CA GLY A 40 7.89 -9.10 17.55
C GLY A 40 6.55 -8.61 16.99
N LYS A 41 5.93 -7.63 17.65
CA LYS A 41 4.68 -6.99 17.16
C LYS A 41 4.92 -6.20 15.87
N LYS A 42 6.04 -5.48 15.77
CA LYS A 42 6.45 -4.78 14.54
C LYS A 42 6.63 -5.76 13.38
N ARG A 43 7.39 -6.85 13.57
CA ARG A 43 7.58 -7.88 12.55
C ARG A 43 6.27 -8.53 12.11
N ALA A 44 5.37 -8.83 13.04
CA ALA A 44 4.05 -9.39 12.72
C ALA A 44 3.21 -8.42 11.87
N ARG A 45 3.22 -7.12 12.20
CA ARG A 45 2.52 -6.10 11.41
C ARG A 45 3.11 -5.95 10.00
N LEU A 46 4.43 -5.99 9.87
CA LEU A 46 5.11 -5.90 8.56
C LEU A 46 4.82 -7.14 7.70
N SER A 47 4.79 -8.34 8.30
CA SER A 47 4.38 -9.57 7.61
C SER A 47 2.95 -9.46 7.09
N LEU A 48 2.00 -9.02 7.93
CA LEU A 48 0.61 -8.84 7.51
C LEU A 48 0.46 -7.80 6.38
N LEU A 49 1.21 -6.71 6.44
CA LEU A 49 1.26 -5.70 5.38
C LEU A 49 1.82 -6.28 4.08
N GLN A 50 2.86 -7.09 4.16
CA GLN A 50 3.43 -7.77 2.99
C GLN A 50 2.45 -8.79 2.39
N ASP A 51 1.77 -9.57 3.22
CA ASP A 51 0.80 -10.59 2.81
C ASP A 51 -0.49 -9.97 2.22
N SER A 52 -0.81 -8.72 2.60
CA SER A 52 -1.95 -7.98 2.04
C SER A 52 -1.73 -7.52 0.59
N ILE A 53 -0.48 -7.49 0.11
CA ILE A 53 -0.15 -7.12 -1.26
C ILE A 53 -0.20 -8.36 -2.15
N ARG A 54 -1.07 -8.32 -3.17
CA ARG A 54 -1.14 -9.40 -4.17
C ARG A 54 0.23 -9.61 -4.83
N PRO A 55 0.65 -10.86 -5.11
CA PRO A 55 1.93 -11.14 -5.77
C PRO A 55 2.14 -10.40 -7.10
N SER A 56 1.05 -10.18 -7.87
CA SER A 56 1.09 -9.39 -9.10
C SER A 56 1.44 -7.91 -8.87
N THR A 57 0.94 -7.33 -7.79
CA THR A 57 1.26 -5.95 -7.36
C THR A 57 2.70 -5.86 -6.86
N GLN A 58 3.19 -6.88 -6.16
CA GLN A 58 4.58 -6.91 -5.72
C GLN A 58 5.56 -6.94 -6.91
N ARG A 59 5.23 -7.70 -7.97
CA ARG A 59 6.01 -7.69 -9.22
C ARG A 59 5.97 -6.34 -9.92
N SER A 60 4.81 -5.69 -9.98
CA SER A 60 4.70 -4.37 -10.62
C SER A 60 5.50 -3.28 -9.90
N TYR A 61 5.70 -3.43 -8.58
CA TYR A 61 6.53 -2.53 -7.78
C TYR A 61 8.03 -2.75 -7.98
N SER A 62 8.45 -3.95 -8.37
CA SER A 62 9.88 -4.34 -8.45
C SER A 62 10.71 -3.37 -9.29
N THR A 63 10.25 -3.00 -10.49
CA THR A 63 10.96 -2.07 -11.38
C THR A 63 11.14 -0.71 -10.74
N SER A 64 10.06 -0.13 -10.20
CA SER A 64 10.12 1.21 -9.58
C SER A 64 10.99 1.24 -8.32
N VAL A 65 10.95 0.18 -7.50
CA VAL A 65 11.76 0.08 -6.29
C VAL A 65 13.23 -0.10 -6.64
N GLN A 66 13.55 -0.97 -7.61
CA GLN A 66 14.93 -1.15 -8.05
C GLN A 66 15.52 0.13 -8.66
N GLN A 67 14.72 0.90 -9.40
CA GLN A 67 15.17 2.20 -9.94
C GLN A 67 15.47 3.19 -8.83
N TYR A 68 14.57 3.32 -7.85
CA TYR A 68 14.82 4.14 -6.67
C TYR A 68 16.08 3.68 -5.92
N GLU A 69 16.21 2.39 -5.63
CA GLU A 69 17.33 1.86 -4.84
C GLU A 69 18.69 2.01 -5.53
N ARG A 70 18.72 2.04 -6.88
CA ARG A 70 19.94 2.33 -7.65
C ARG A 70 20.38 3.79 -7.52
N LEU A 71 19.45 4.72 -7.33
CA LEU A 71 19.73 6.16 -7.28
C LEU A 71 19.99 6.63 -5.84
N PHE A 72 19.20 6.14 -4.88
CA PHE A 72 19.16 6.67 -3.51
C PHE A 72 19.57 5.64 -2.45
N GLY A 73 19.92 4.42 -2.85
CA GLY A 73 20.30 3.34 -1.95
C GLY A 73 19.14 2.45 -1.51
N LYS A 74 19.48 1.31 -0.89
CA LYS A 74 18.51 0.26 -0.54
C LYS A 74 17.51 0.73 0.52
N LEU A 75 16.23 0.42 0.31
CA LEU A 75 15.19 0.65 1.30
C LEU A 75 15.31 -0.40 2.41
N THR A 76 15.71 0.07 3.59
CA THR A 76 15.92 -0.74 4.79
C THR A 76 15.26 -0.09 6.00
N GLU A 77 15.22 -0.77 7.13
CA GLU A 77 14.67 -0.22 8.37
C GLU A 77 15.38 1.07 8.82
N ASN A 78 16.70 1.13 8.61
CA ASN A 78 17.54 2.27 9.00
C ASN A 78 17.60 3.37 7.93
N SER A 79 17.12 3.08 6.72
CA SER A 79 17.12 4.01 5.59
C SER A 79 15.75 3.99 4.91
N PRO A 80 14.70 4.51 5.59
CA PRO A 80 13.39 4.70 4.97
C PRO A 80 13.45 5.81 3.92
N VAL A 81 12.41 5.88 3.08
CA VAL A 81 12.17 7.02 2.20
C VAL A 81 11.99 8.30 3.03
N SER A 82 12.66 9.37 2.63
CA SER A 82 12.41 10.72 3.11
C SER A 82 11.67 11.55 2.05
N LYS A 83 11.18 12.73 2.42
CA LYS A 83 10.52 13.63 1.45
C LYS A 83 11.49 14.10 0.37
N GLU A 84 12.74 14.35 0.74
CA GLU A 84 13.76 14.87 -0.16
C GLU A 84 14.07 13.82 -1.24
N THR A 85 14.36 12.58 -0.82
CA THR A 85 14.72 11.51 -1.76
C THR A 85 13.58 11.14 -2.69
N ILE A 86 12.32 11.23 -2.24
CA ILE A 86 11.17 10.96 -3.12
C ILE A 86 10.85 12.12 -4.05
N GLN A 87 11.08 13.37 -3.63
CA GLN A 87 10.98 14.53 -4.52
C GLN A 87 12.03 14.47 -5.64
N ASP A 88 13.27 14.15 -5.29
CA ASP A 88 14.35 13.96 -6.26
C ASP A 88 14.03 12.80 -7.22
N TYR A 89 13.47 11.71 -6.70
CA TYR A 89 13.00 10.60 -7.53
C TYR A 89 11.88 11.02 -8.48
N ILE A 90 10.92 11.84 -8.04
CA ILE A 90 9.86 12.38 -8.91
C ILE A 90 10.45 13.24 -10.02
N ILE A 91 11.42 14.11 -9.71
CA ILE A 91 12.09 14.95 -10.72
C ILE A 91 12.78 14.06 -11.75
N TRP A 92 13.59 13.10 -11.29
CA TRP A 92 14.28 12.15 -12.18
C TRP A 92 13.31 11.36 -13.07
N LEU A 93 12.16 10.96 -12.52
CA LEU A 93 11.12 10.28 -13.28
C LEU A 93 10.56 11.20 -14.36
N VAL A 94 10.17 12.44 -14.01
CA VAL A 94 9.58 13.40 -14.95
C VAL A 94 10.51 13.75 -16.11
N ASP A 95 11.82 13.72 -15.89
CA ASP A 95 12.80 13.97 -16.93
C ASP A 95 12.94 12.82 -17.94
N LYS A 96 12.53 11.59 -17.57
CA LYS A 96 12.50 10.47 -18.51
C LYS A 96 11.42 10.62 -19.58
N ASP A 97 11.82 10.58 -20.84
CA ASP A 97 10.92 10.70 -21.99
C ASP A 97 9.89 9.57 -22.14
N SER A 98 10.10 8.43 -21.46
CA SER A 98 9.27 7.23 -21.63
C SER A 98 8.15 7.07 -20.60
N ILE A 99 7.94 8.03 -19.70
CA ILE A 99 6.92 7.89 -18.64
C ILE A 99 5.73 8.83 -18.84
N ASN A 100 4.57 8.39 -18.33
CA ASN A 100 3.36 9.20 -18.26
C ASN A 100 2.95 9.44 -16.80
N GLY A 101 1.96 10.31 -16.57
CA GLY A 101 1.51 10.67 -15.23
C GLY A 101 1.01 9.49 -14.40
N ASP A 102 0.35 8.50 -15.03
CA ASP A 102 -0.13 7.31 -14.32
C ASP A 102 1.03 6.42 -13.86
N THR A 103 2.07 6.27 -14.69
CA THR A 103 3.29 5.54 -14.33
C THR A 103 4.04 6.26 -13.21
N LEU A 104 4.14 7.59 -13.26
CA LEU A 104 4.72 8.40 -12.18
C LEU A 104 4.02 8.11 -10.84
N LYS A 105 2.69 8.20 -10.80
CA LYS A 105 1.89 7.91 -9.60
C LYS A 105 2.13 6.49 -9.10
N LYS A 106 2.10 5.49 -9.99
CA LYS A 106 2.35 4.08 -9.63
C LYS A 106 3.74 3.89 -9.02
N TYR A 107 4.76 4.50 -9.60
CA TYR A 107 6.14 4.33 -9.15
C TYR A 107 6.38 4.98 -7.77
N VAL A 108 5.83 6.18 -7.55
CA VAL A 108 5.90 6.86 -6.25
C VAL A 108 5.16 6.06 -5.18
N THR A 109 3.94 5.58 -5.48
CA THR A 109 3.16 4.74 -4.56
C THR A 109 3.88 3.45 -4.21
N ALA A 110 4.50 2.78 -5.20
CA ALA A 110 5.25 1.56 -4.99
C ALA A 110 6.43 1.76 -4.02
N VAL A 111 7.22 2.81 -4.23
CA VAL A 111 8.37 3.16 -3.38
C VAL A 111 7.92 3.49 -1.95
N LYS A 112 6.88 4.32 -1.78
CA LYS A 112 6.30 4.62 -0.46
C LYS A 112 5.84 3.35 0.25
N THR A 113 5.07 2.52 -0.46
CA THR A 113 4.51 1.29 0.11
C THR A 113 5.59 0.32 0.56
N VAL A 114 6.61 0.09 -0.27
CA VAL A 114 7.72 -0.80 0.08
C VAL A 114 8.57 -0.23 1.20
N SER A 115 8.78 1.09 1.24
CA SER A 115 9.44 1.74 2.38
C SER A 115 8.67 1.51 3.68
N THR A 116 7.35 1.70 3.69
CA THR A 116 6.51 1.45 4.86
C THR A 116 6.59 -0.01 5.32
N ILE A 117 6.56 -0.96 4.38
CA ILE A 117 6.66 -2.40 4.70
C ILE A 117 8.03 -2.76 5.27
N ARG A 118 9.11 -2.19 4.75
CA ARG A 118 10.47 -2.56 5.17
C ARG A 118 10.95 -1.82 6.42
N SER A 119 10.44 -0.62 6.66
CA SER A 119 10.87 0.23 7.78
C SER A 119 9.84 0.36 8.89
N GLY A 120 8.58 0.04 8.63
CA GLY A 120 7.48 0.31 9.54
C GLY A 120 7.20 1.79 9.78
N ARG A 121 7.84 2.69 9.01
CA ARG A 121 7.69 4.14 9.12
C ARG A 121 6.87 4.68 7.96
N VAL A 122 5.94 5.56 8.29
CA VAL A 122 5.13 6.32 7.33
C VAL A 122 5.66 7.75 7.32
N LEU A 123 5.58 8.42 6.17
CA LEU A 123 5.85 9.85 6.09
C LEU A 123 4.89 10.62 7.00
N SER A 124 5.34 11.77 7.52
CA SER A 124 4.44 12.67 8.24
C SER A 124 3.35 13.20 7.30
N ALA A 125 2.20 13.61 7.84
CA ALA A 125 1.12 14.17 7.03
C ALA A 125 1.54 15.45 6.27
N GLU A 126 2.48 16.22 6.83
CA GLU A 126 3.02 17.41 6.19
C GLU A 126 3.93 17.05 5.01
N ASP A 127 4.81 16.08 5.20
CA ASP A 127 5.69 15.57 4.16
C ASP A 127 4.88 14.88 3.05
N GLU A 128 3.82 14.16 3.40
CA GLU A 128 2.93 13.53 2.43
C GLU A 128 2.26 14.56 1.51
N LYS A 129 1.76 15.68 2.05
CA LYS A 129 1.22 16.81 1.26
C LYS A 129 2.26 17.44 0.33
N VAL A 130 3.53 17.45 0.74
CA VAL A 130 4.64 17.96 -0.08
C VAL A 130 4.90 17.00 -1.25
N VAL A 131 4.90 15.70 -0.98
CA VAL A 131 5.04 14.66 -2.02
C VAL A 131 3.86 14.68 -2.98
N GLU A 132 2.63 14.83 -2.50
CA GLU A 132 1.44 14.93 -3.35
C GLU A 132 1.51 16.12 -4.32
N ARG A 133 1.89 17.30 -3.82
CA ARG A 133 2.13 18.48 -4.67
C ARG A 133 3.21 18.25 -5.71
N ALA A 134 4.29 17.55 -5.35
CA ALA A 134 5.35 17.20 -6.29
C ALA A 134 4.86 16.23 -7.38
N VAL A 135 4.06 15.22 -7.02
CA VAL A 135 3.45 14.28 -7.96
C VAL A 135 2.50 15.01 -8.92
N GLU A 136 1.66 15.90 -8.40
CA GLU A 136 0.73 16.70 -9.21
C GLU A 136 1.50 17.62 -10.18
N GLY A 137 2.52 18.32 -9.70
CA GLY A 137 3.41 19.14 -10.53
C GLY A 137 4.10 18.33 -11.62
N GLY A 138 4.61 17.14 -11.28
CA GLY A 138 5.22 16.22 -12.24
C GLY A 138 4.22 15.71 -13.30
N CYS A 139 3.02 15.35 -12.88
CA CYS A 139 1.94 14.95 -13.79
C CYS A 139 1.57 16.06 -14.77
N ASN A 140 1.45 17.31 -14.28
CA ASN A 140 1.15 18.47 -15.12
C ASN A 140 2.26 18.70 -16.16
N ARG A 141 3.54 18.62 -15.75
CA ARG A 141 4.68 18.73 -16.68
C ARG A 141 4.66 17.66 -17.78
N LEU A 142 4.42 16.40 -17.42
CA LEU A 142 4.32 15.30 -18.39
C LEU A 142 3.15 15.50 -19.36
N MET A 143 2.01 15.97 -18.87
CA MET A 143 0.85 16.31 -19.69
C MET A 143 1.13 17.46 -20.67
N HIS A 144 1.81 18.51 -20.21
CA HIS A 144 2.24 19.61 -21.09
C HIS A 144 3.21 19.12 -22.17
N ARG A 145 4.22 18.31 -21.81
CA ARG A 145 5.17 17.71 -22.77
C ARG A 145 4.44 16.88 -23.82
N ALA A 146 3.53 16.00 -23.41
CA ALA A 146 2.74 15.17 -24.32
C ALA A 146 1.86 16.00 -25.28
N ARG A 147 1.31 17.13 -24.84
CA ARG A 147 0.55 18.06 -25.70
C ARG A 147 1.44 18.79 -26.70
N SER A 148 2.64 19.20 -26.31
CA SER A 148 3.59 19.88 -27.20
C SER A 148 4.07 18.96 -28.33
N VAL A 149 4.35 17.69 -28.03
CA VAL A 149 4.73 16.69 -29.04
C VAL A 149 3.61 16.48 -30.08
N LYS A 150 2.34 16.47 -29.66
CA LYS A 150 1.19 16.35 -30.58
C LYS A 150 0.99 17.57 -31.48
N LYS A 151 1.42 18.76 -31.06
CA LYS A 151 1.30 20.01 -31.85
C LYS A 151 2.46 20.19 -32.85
N ALA A 152 3.62 19.61 -32.59
CA ALA A 152 4.79 19.71 -33.46
C ALA A 152 4.55 19.26 -34.93
N PRO A 153 3.86 18.14 -35.23
CA PRO A 153 3.63 17.73 -36.62
C PRO A 153 2.64 18.63 -37.38
N ALA A 154 1.76 19.36 -36.69
CA ALA A 154 0.79 20.24 -37.33
C ALA A 154 1.44 21.53 -37.88
N LEU A 155 2.41 22.10 -37.12
CA LEU A 155 3.15 23.29 -37.56
C LEU A 155 4.11 23.01 -38.72
N ALA A 156 4.67 21.80 -38.79
CA ALA A 156 5.51 21.39 -39.90
C ALA A 156 4.73 21.24 -41.22
N ALA A 157 3.46 20.82 -41.16
CA ALA A 157 2.61 20.70 -42.34
C ALA A 157 2.14 22.08 -42.88
N GLU A 158 1.82 23.03 -42.00
CA GLU A 158 1.45 24.39 -42.42
C GLU A 158 2.63 25.18 -43.00
N ALA A 159 3.85 24.94 -42.52
CA ALA A 159 5.06 25.58 -43.08
C ALA A 159 5.43 25.09 -44.50
N VAL A 160 5.00 23.88 -44.88
CA VAL A 160 5.25 23.31 -46.21
C VAL A 160 4.11 23.62 -47.19
N ALA A 161 2.89 23.83 -46.71
CA ALA A 161 1.74 24.20 -47.54
C ALA A 161 1.69 25.71 -47.94
N GLY A 162 2.58 26.53 -47.38
CA GLY A 162 2.71 27.96 -47.66
C GLY A 162 3.89 28.35 -48.57
N LEU A 163 4.61 27.38 -49.14
CA LEU A 163 5.63 27.54 -50.19
C LEU A 163 5.09 27.06 -51.53
#